data_AF-A0A7S0YXN0-F1
#
_entry.id   AF-A0A7S0YXN0-F1
#
_cell.length_a   1.000
_cell.length_b   1.000
_cell.length_c   1.000
_cell.angle_alpha   90.00
_cell.angle_beta   90.00
_cell.angle_gamma   90.00
#
_symmetry.space_group_name_H-M   'P 1'
#
loop_
_entity.id
_entity.type
_entity.pdbx_description
1 polymer ?
#
loop_
_entity_poly.entity_id
_entity_poly.type
_entity_poly.pdbx_seq_one_letter_code
_entity_poly.pdbx_strand_id
1 'polypeptide(L)'
;VGCFAPSIPSRRPAAPLPGHSRACVARQGLAKPLGGALARRPLGASAGGVPGLRAQADAADAGDRGGVQLPSGDVKEVSAWLSAEVRQWLDDEWIPRDIHREIGEIAAGAYESARERGVNEAGDILMEVANTMMEVNLYEADVGAFDIANKVTDLLLINDGRDVCCTSQPYNAAPGAIAQASDGFVVPAEAEAWARPDSSFDRYQFLQQLIDGRTHPAVIDRAVLESLGYEVRKGADSAVYDSSGVTDDRALGIKGFMGNEDSCEILQDMLEESLEEQNKDEEDLVPLVEALVGEAALRMAKEEGDVDFAMREVCVKWLHFAGGY
;
A
#
# COMPACT_ATOMS: atom_id res chain seq x y z
N VAL A 1 -33.18 -54.36 -27.20
CA VAL A 1 -33.73 -53.24 -28.00
C VAL A 1 -34.95 -52.72 -27.28
N GLY A 2 -34.86 -51.53 -26.67
CA GLY A 2 -35.95 -50.93 -25.90
C GLY A 2 -35.43 -50.02 -24.78
N CYS A 3 -34.74 -48.93 -25.15
CA CYS A 3 -34.40 -47.86 -24.21
C CYS A 3 -35.48 -46.77 -24.27
N PHE A 4 -36.18 -46.59 -23.16
CA PHE A 4 -37.04 -45.45 -22.88
C PHE A 4 -36.17 -44.25 -22.48
N ALA A 5 -36.33 -43.11 -23.15
CA ALA A 5 -35.80 -41.82 -22.72
C ALA A 5 -36.94 -40.98 -22.13
N PRO A 6 -36.80 -40.38 -20.93
CA PRO A 6 -37.75 -39.41 -20.43
C PRO A 6 -37.39 -37.98 -20.85
N SER A 7 -38.42 -37.26 -21.28
CA SER A 7 -38.39 -35.88 -21.78
C SER A 7 -38.13 -34.84 -20.69
N ILE A 8 -37.27 -33.86 -20.99
CA ILE A 8 -36.96 -32.68 -20.16
C ILE A 8 -38.06 -31.61 -20.37
N PRO A 9 -38.69 -31.07 -19.31
CA PRO A 9 -39.60 -29.93 -19.44
C PRO A 9 -38.85 -28.58 -19.45
N SER A 10 -39.18 -27.73 -20.43
CA SER A 10 -38.64 -26.38 -20.62
C SER A 10 -39.02 -25.42 -19.48
N ARG A 11 -38.03 -24.76 -18.87
CA ARG A 11 -38.26 -23.63 -17.95
C ARG A 11 -38.61 -22.36 -18.75
N ARG A 12 -39.70 -21.70 -18.36
CA ARG A 12 -40.10 -20.36 -18.82
C ARG A 12 -39.23 -19.28 -18.13
N PRO A 13 -38.95 -18.15 -18.80
CA PRO A 13 -38.25 -17.02 -18.18
C PRO A 13 -39.17 -16.26 -17.22
N ALA A 14 -38.60 -15.84 -16.08
CA ALA A 14 -39.26 -15.00 -15.07
C ALA A 14 -39.31 -13.53 -15.50
N ALA A 15 -40.42 -12.86 -15.19
CA ALA A 15 -40.65 -11.43 -15.44
C ALA A 15 -40.04 -10.55 -14.34
N PRO A 16 -39.68 -9.28 -14.64
CA PRO A 16 -39.05 -8.36 -13.69
C PRO A 16 -40.06 -7.69 -12.75
N LEU A 17 -39.64 -7.44 -11.49
CA LEU A 17 -40.40 -6.68 -10.50
C LEU A 17 -40.16 -5.16 -10.63
N PRO A 18 -41.16 -4.30 -10.31
CA PRO A 18 -41.10 -2.86 -10.54
C PRO A 18 -40.48 -2.09 -9.35
N GLY A 19 -39.83 -0.97 -9.68
CA GLY A 19 -39.18 -0.07 -8.76
C GLY A 19 -40.12 0.79 -7.91
N HIS A 20 -39.53 1.37 -6.85
CA HIS A 20 -40.16 2.40 -6.02
C HIS A 20 -39.26 3.63 -5.95
N SER A 21 -39.68 4.66 -6.69
CA SER A 21 -39.39 6.06 -6.43
C SER A 21 -40.35 6.61 -5.38
N ARG A 22 -39.86 7.47 -4.47
CA ARG A 22 -40.54 8.65 -3.88
C ARG A 22 -39.54 9.33 -2.92
N ALA A 23 -39.00 10.50 -3.24
CA ALA A 23 -39.59 11.84 -3.25
C ALA A 23 -39.61 12.54 -1.87
N CYS A 24 -38.86 13.64 -1.84
CA CYS A 24 -38.81 14.78 -0.92
C CYS A 24 -40.08 15.11 -0.13
N VAL A 25 -39.90 15.49 1.14
CA VAL A 25 -40.72 16.53 1.80
C VAL A 25 -39.85 17.38 2.73
N ALA A 26 -39.76 18.67 2.43
CA ALA A 26 -39.25 19.72 3.31
C ALA A 26 -40.32 20.15 4.32
N ARG A 27 -39.93 20.52 5.55
CA ARG A 27 -40.71 21.43 6.40
C ARG A 27 -39.80 22.34 7.24
N GLN A 28 -40.03 23.64 7.08
CA GLN A 28 -39.54 24.76 7.89
C GLN A 28 -40.43 24.99 9.13
N GLY A 29 -39.88 25.67 10.13
CA GLY A 29 -40.62 26.33 11.23
C GLY A 29 -39.73 26.58 12.46
N LEU A 30 -38.94 27.67 12.51
CA LEU A 30 -39.23 28.97 13.15
C LEU A 30 -39.62 28.93 14.65
N ALA A 31 -38.69 29.35 15.53
CA ALA A 31 -38.95 30.22 16.69
C ALA A 31 -37.64 30.73 17.35
N LYS A 32 -37.53 32.05 17.50
CA LYS A 32 -36.61 32.86 18.32
C LYS A 32 -37.41 33.37 19.57
N PRO A 33 -36.88 34.26 20.43
CA PRO A 33 -35.69 34.25 21.30
C PRO A 33 -36.06 34.67 22.74
N LEU A 34 -35.11 34.87 23.65
CA LEU A 34 -35.13 35.74 24.87
C LEU A 34 -33.73 35.52 25.53
N GLY A 35 -32.87 36.47 25.88
CA GLY A 35 -33.02 37.87 26.27
C GLY A 35 -32.50 38.02 27.71
N GLY A 36 -31.33 38.64 27.92
CA GLY A 36 -30.81 38.89 29.28
C GLY A 36 -29.38 39.44 29.34
N ALA A 37 -29.25 40.77 29.13
CA ALA A 37 -28.04 41.55 29.40
C ALA A 37 -28.10 42.16 30.81
N LEU A 38 -26.95 42.55 31.39
CA LEU A 38 -26.68 43.74 32.25
C LEU A 38 -25.18 43.69 32.66
N ALA A 39 -24.29 44.53 32.10
CA ALA A 39 -23.89 45.91 32.50
C ALA A 39 -22.60 45.94 33.38
N ARG A 40 -21.43 46.27 32.79
CA ARG A 40 -20.66 47.56 32.80
C ARG A 40 -19.96 47.90 34.15
N ARG A 41 -18.61 47.82 34.27
CA ARG A 41 -17.49 48.79 33.94
C ARG A 41 -17.31 49.89 35.05
N PRO A 42 -16.15 50.61 35.23
CA PRO A 42 -14.83 50.53 34.55
C PRO A 42 -13.54 50.95 35.36
N LEU A 43 -12.42 51.02 34.62
CA LEU A 43 -11.28 51.98 34.63
C LEU A 43 -10.05 51.78 35.55
N GLY A 44 -8.89 51.65 34.88
CA GLY A 44 -7.55 52.01 35.36
C GLY A 44 -6.54 51.87 34.21
N ALA A 45 -6.07 53.00 33.67
CA ALA A 45 -5.20 53.12 32.50
C ALA A 45 -3.73 53.36 32.90
N SER A 46 -2.78 52.88 32.09
CA SER A 46 -1.45 53.49 31.81
C SER A 46 -0.75 52.60 30.77
N ALA A 47 -0.65 52.98 29.48
CA ALA A 47 0.29 53.92 28.86
C ALA A 47 1.68 53.31 28.56
N GLY A 48 2.07 53.40 27.27
CA GLY A 48 3.34 52.96 26.68
C GLY A 48 3.09 51.82 25.69
N GLY A 49 3.25 51.94 24.37
CA GLY A 49 3.87 52.96 23.52
C GLY A 49 4.33 52.21 22.28
N VAL A 50 3.61 52.37 21.17
CA VAL A 50 3.92 51.75 19.86
C VAL A 50 5.00 52.58 19.18
N PRO A 51 5.98 51.94 18.54
CA PRO A 51 6.15 52.16 17.10
C PRO A 51 6.35 50.80 16.41
N GLY A 52 5.74 50.48 15.29
CA GLY A 52 5.57 51.30 14.09
C GLY A 52 6.12 50.46 12.95
N LEU A 53 5.25 50.02 12.04
CA LEU A 53 5.59 49.30 10.83
C LEU A 53 6.70 50.03 10.07
N ARG A 54 7.81 49.34 9.80
CA ARG A 54 8.70 49.64 8.69
C ARG A 54 9.25 48.33 8.13
N ALA A 55 9.07 48.17 6.83
CA ALA A 55 9.57 47.06 6.03
C ALA A 55 11.11 46.97 6.09
N GLN A 56 11.58 45.75 6.28
CA GLN A 56 12.90 45.15 6.01
C GLN A 56 12.60 43.65 6.17
N ALA A 57 12.43 42.80 5.15
CA ALA A 57 13.34 42.54 4.05
C ALA A 57 14.79 42.45 4.52
N ASP A 58 15.01 41.74 5.63
CA ASP A 58 16.33 41.26 6.01
C ASP A 58 16.37 39.75 5.75
N ALA A 59 16.96 39.44 4.61
CA ALA A 59 17.63 38.19 4.37
C ALA A 59 18.74 37.99 5.43
N ALA A 60 19.06 36.72 5.69
CA ALA A 60 20.12 36.25 6.57
C ALA A 60 19.75 36.13 8.06
N ASP A 61 18.94 35.12 8.36
CA ASP A 61 19.31 34.13 9.36
C ASP A 61 18.90 32.73 8.88
N ALA A 62 19.44 32.33 7.73
CA ALA A 62 19.43 30.94 7.27
C ALA A 62 20.54 30.20 8.00
N GLY A 63 20.39 30.05 9.32
CA GLY A 63 21.04 28.96 10.02
C GLY A 63 20.57 27.67 9.37
N ASP A 64 21.51 26.91 8.82
CA ASP A 64 21.36 25.60 8.20
C ASP A 64 20.42 24.70 9.01
N ARG A 65 19.11 24.76 8.72
CA ARG A 65 18.14 23.77 9.14
C ARG A 65 18.21 22.73 8.05
N GLY A 66 18.95 21.66 8.30
CA GLY A 66 19.16 20.54 7.38
C GLY A 66 17.88 19.75 7.09
N GLY A 67 16.89 20.40 6.49
CA GLY A 67 15.65 19.81 6.01
C GLY A 67 15.86 19.12 4.65
N VAL A 68 15.05 18.11 4.37
CA VAL A 68 15.14 17.33 3.13
C VAL A 68 14.62 18.17 1.96
N GLN A 69 15.50 18.45 1.00
CA GLN A 69 15.14 19.18 -0.22
C GLN A 69 14.61 18.21 -1.29
N LEU A 70 13.47 18.54 -1.87
CA LEU A 70 12.87 17.79 -2.97
C LEU A 70 13.44 18.24 -4.33
N PRO A 71 13.66 17.31 -5.28
CA PRO A 71 14.30 17.59 -6.56
C PRO A 71 13.50 18.56 -7.44
N SER A 72 14.15 19.22 -8.40
CA SER A 72 13.53 20.17 -9.34
C SER A 72 12.94 19.49 -10.59
N GLY A 73 12.12 18.46 -10.39
CA GLY A 73 11.37 17.79 -11.46
C GLY A 73 10.24 18.64 -12.05
N ASP A 74 9.58 18.14 -13.10
CA ASP A 74 8.37 18.77 -13.65
C ASP A 74 7.23 18.68 -12.63
N VAL A 75 6.91 19.81 -12.02
CA VAL A 75 5.91 19.92 -10.96
C VAL A 75 4.54 19.41 -11.43
N LYS A 76 4.18 19.60 -12.70
CA LYS A 76 2.87 19.19 -13.22
C LYS A 76 2.78 17.69 -13.42
N GLU A 77 3.87 17.09 -13.91
CA GLU A 77 3.97 15.64 -14.05
C GLU A 77 3.89 14.97 -12.67
N VAL A 78 4.64 15.48 -11.70
CA VAL A 78 4.63 14.98 -10.31
C VAL A 78 3.27 15.21 -9.65
N SER A 79 2.61 16.35 -9.88
CA SER A 79 1.26 16.65 -9.37
C SER A 79 0.22 15.65 -9.90
N ALA A 80 0.22 15.37 -11.20
CA ALA A 80 -0.70 14.40 -11.81
C ALA A 80 -0.48 12.97 -11.27
N TRP A 81 0.78 12.56 -11.12
CA TRP A 81 1.15 11.29 -10.52
C TRP A 81 0.71 11.22 -9.05
N LEU A 82 1.02 12.25 -8.26
CA LEU A 82 0.69 12.31 -6.84
C LEU A 82 -0.82 12.20 -6.58
N SER A 83 -1.64 12.84 -7.43
CA SER A 83 -3.09 12.73 -7.34
C SER A 83 -3.58 11.28 -7.52
N ALA A 84 -2.97 10.53 -8.45
CA ALA A 84 -3.34 9.14 -8.71
C ALA A 84 -2.91 8.23 -7.57
N GLU A 85 -1.68 8.39 -7.07
CA GLU A 85 -1.13 7.55 -6.00
C GLU A 85 -1.82 7.77 -4.65
N VAL A 86 -2.17 9.02 -4.29
CA VAL A 86 -2.92 9.30 -3.06
C VAL A 86 -4.31 8.67 -3.12
N ARG A 87 -4.99 8.78 -4.26
CA ARG A 87 -6.29 8.13 -4.44
C ARG A 87 -6.15 6.61 -4.30
N GLN A 88 -5.18 6.01 -4.99
CA GLN A 88 -4.99 4.57 -4.97
C GLN A 88 -4.70 4.07 -3.56
N TRP A 89 -3.80 4.73 -2.84
CA TRP A 89 -3.51 4.41 -1.43
C TRP A 89 -4.79 4.41 -0.57
N LEU A 90 -5.67 5.39 -0.76
CA LEU A 90 -6.93 5.45 -0.02
C LEU A 90 -7.90 4.34 -0.44
N ASP A 91 -7.97 4.01 -1.73
CA ASP A 91 -8.79 2.93 -2.29
C ASP A 91 -8.30 1.53 -1.87
N ASP A 92 -7.01 1.39 -1.53
CA ASP A 92 -6.41 0.12 -1.06
C ASP A 92 -6.60 -0.07 0.45
N GLU A 93 -6.37 0.97 1.24
CA GLU A 93 -6.46 0.92 2.70
C GLU A 93 -7.92 0.99 3.19
N TRP A 94 -8.80 1.62 2.41
CA TRP A 94 -10.22 1.74 2.70
C TRP A 94 -11.09 1.38 1.49
N ILE A 95 -12.37 1.08 1.73
CA ILE A 95 -13.33 0.78 0.66
C ILE A 95 -13.35 1.94 -0.36
N PRO A 96 -13.19 1.68 -1.67
CA PRO A 96 -13.12 2.73 -2.68
C PRO A 96 -14.31 3.69 -2.66
N ARG A 97 -14.03 5.00 -2.66
CA ARG A 97 -15.04 6.07 -2.54
C ARG A 97 -14.70 7.28 -3.41
N ASP A 98 -15.72 8.03 -3.81
CA ASP A 98 -15.55 9.25 -4.62
C ASP A 98 -14.69 10.32 -3.93
N ILE A 99 -14.75 10.40 -2.60
CA ILE A 99 -13.96 11.35 -1.81
C ILE A 99 -12.45 11.09 -1.93
N HIS A 100 -12.00 9.86 -2.21
CA HIS A 100 -10.57 9.55 -2.38
C HIS A 100 -9.98 10.25 -3.61
N ARG A 101 -10.77 10.36 -4.70
CA ARG A 101 -10.39 11.11 -5.89
C ARG A 101 -10.25 12.60 -5.58
N GLU A 102 -11.23 13.18 -4.88
CA GLU A 102 -11.20 14.58 -4.47
C GLU A 102 -10.00 14.88 -3.56
N ILE A 103 -9.70 14.00 -2.61
CA ILE A 103 -8.52 14.12 -1.74
C ILE A 103 -7.23 14.10 -2.56
N GLY A 104 -7.09 13.16 -3.49
CA GLY A 104 -5.92 13.10 -4.37
C GLY A 104 -5.73 14.39 -5.19
N GLU A 105 -6.80 14.91 -5.80
CA GLU A 105 -6.77 16.14 -6.60
C GLU A 105 -6.39 17.37 -5.75
N ILE A 106 -6.98 17.52 -4.56
CA ILE A 106 -6.70 18.67 -3.68
C ILE A 106 -5.28 18.58 -3.11
N ALA A 107 -4.82 17.39 -2.72
CA ALA A 107 -3.48 17.19 -2.18
C ALA A 107 -2.39 17.48 -3.23
N ALA A 108 -2.58 17.02 -4.47
CA ALA A 108 -1.71 17.35 -5.60
C ALA A 108 -1.70 18.85 -5.92
N GLY A 109 -2.87 19.50 -5.91
CA GLY A 109 -2.97 20.94 -6.11
C GLY A 109 -2.27 21.76 -5.02
N ALA A 110 -2.32 21.30 -3.76
CA ALA A 110 -1.58 21.92 -2.66
C ALA A 110 -0.06 21.83 -2.86
N TYR A 111 0.44 20.66 -3.26
CA TYR A 111 1.83 20.45 -3.65
C TYR A 111 2.25 21.38 -4.80
N GLU A 112 1.52 21.37 -5.92
CA GLU A 112 1.83 22.18 -7.09
C GLU A 112 1.89 23.68 -6.74
N SER A 113 0.90 24.17 -6.00
CA SER A 113 0.86 25.57 -5.57
C SER A 113 2.03 25.93 -4.63
N ALA A 114 2.45 25.04 -3.75
CA ALA A 114 3.60 25.26 -2.87
C ALA A 114 4.91 25.30 -3.67
N ARG A 115 5.08 24.39 -4.64
CA ARG A 115 6.24 24.36 -5.55
C ARG A 115 6.32 25.62 -6.41
N GLU A 116 5.21 26.12 -6.93
CA GLU A 116 5.15 27.39 -7.66
C GLU A 116 5.55 28.60 -6.80
N ARG A 117 5.30 28.55 -5.49
CA ARG A 117 5.77 29.56 -4.52
C ARG A 117 7.24 29.41 -4.12
N GLY A 118 7.93 28.39 -4.64
CA GLY A 118 9.34 28.13 -4.34
C GLY A 118 9.58 27.36 -3.03
N VAL A 119 8.55 26.72 -2.48
CA VAL A 119 8.70 25.81 -1.33
C VAL A 119 9.29 24.50 -1.84
N ASN A 120 10.49 24.15 -1.36
CA ASN A 120 11.22 22.96 -1.84
C ASN A 120 11.60 21.97 -0.73
N GLU A 121 11.43 22.36 0.53
CA GLU A 121 11.69 21.48 1.67
C GLU A 121 10.48 20.56 1.90
N ALA A 122 10.72 19.26 2.08
CA ALA A 122 9.69 18.25 2.33
C ALA A 122 8.84 18.57 3.56
N GLY A 123 9.46 19.06 4.64
CA GLY A 123 8.74 19.45 5.87
C GLY A 123 7.79 20.63 5.64
N ASP A 124 8.17 21.60 4.83
CA ASP A 124 7.31 22.73 4.48
C ASP A 124 6.16 22.30 3.55
N ILE A 125 6.44 21.43 2.57
CA ILE A 125 5.42 20.85 1.69
C ILE A 125 4.39 20.05 2.51
N LEU A 126 4.84 19.24 3.47
CA LEU A 126 3.97 18.51 4.39
C LEU A 126 3.00 19.46 5.09
N MET A 127 3.52 20.56 5.63
CA MET A 127 2.69 21.54 6.34
C MET A 127 1.70 22.27 5.42
N GLU A 128 2.09 22.57 4.18
CA GLU A 128 1.21 23.16 3.15
C GLU A 128 0.05 22.21 2.79
N VAL A 129 0.35 20.92 2.60
CA VAL A 129 -0.66 19.90 2.31
C VAL A 129 -1.57 19.68 3.52
N ALA A 130 -1.01 19.55 4.73
CA ALA A 130 -1.80 19.36 5.96
C ALA A 130 -2.77 20.53 6.20
N ASN A 131 -2.30 21.77 6.02
CA ASN A 131 -3.14 22.96 6.16
C ASN A 131 -4.29 22.98 5.14
N THR A 132 -4.01 22.57 3.91
CA THR A 132 -5.06 22.47 2.87
C THR A 132 -6.05 21.36 3.20
N MET A 133 -5.59 20.19 3.64
CA MET A 133 -6.43 19.05 4.00
C MET A 133 -7.33 19.31 5.22
N MET A 134 -6.93 20.20 6.14
CA MET A 134 -7.78 20.59 7.28
C MET A 134 -9.05 21.36 6.86
N GLU A 135 -9.09 21.91 5.64
CA GLU A 135 -10.28 22.59 5.09
C GLU A 135 -11.24 21.62 4.38
N VAL A 136 -10.83 20.37 4.15
CA VAL A 136 -11.60 19.32 3.46
C VAL A 136 -12.45 18.53 4.46
N ASN A 137 -13.66 18.14 4.06
CA ASN A 137 -14.49 17.24 4.87
C ASN A 137 -14.05 15.78 4.69
N LEU A 138 -13.13 15.32 5.53
CA LEU A 138 -12.56 13.97 5.47
C LEU A 138 -13.40 12.89 6.16
N TYR A 139 -14.60 13.20 6.65
CA TYR A 139 -15.42 12.25 7.42
C TYR A 139 -15.67 10.93 6.69
N GLU A 140 -15.89 10.99 5.37
CA GLU A 140 -16.15 9.80 4.55
C GLU A 140 -14.89 9.09 4.06
N ALA A 141 -13.71 9.63 4.32
CA ALA A 141 -12.43 9.05 3.90
C ALA A 141 -11.75 8.24 5.00
N ASP A 142 -12.30 8.25 6.22
CA ASP A 142 -11.80 7.47 7.36
C ASP A 142 -10.30 7.72 7.70
N VAL A 143 -9.76 8.87 7.27
CA VAL A 143 -8.35 9.27 7.36
C VAL A 143 -8.19 10.74 7.79
N GLY A 144 -7.09 11.09 8.45
CA GLY A 144 -6.79 12.45 8.91
C GLY A 144 -5.99 13.30 7.92
N ALA A 145 -6.07 14.63 8.07
CA ALA A 145 -5.36 15.60 7.23
C ALA A 145 -3.83 15.43 7.28
N PHE A 146 -3.27 15.14 8.46
CA PHE A 146 -1.84 14.89 8.63
C PHE A 146 -1.42 13.53 8.09
N ASP A 147 -2.30 12.52 8.11
CA ASP A 147 -2.01 11.20 7.54
C ASP A 147 -1.85 11.32 6.02
N ILE A 148 -2.76 12.07 5.37
CA ILE A 148 -2.66 12.39 3.93
C ILE A 148 -1.38 13.18 3.64
N ALA A 149 -1.05 14.20 4.46
CA ALA A 149 0.15 15.01 4.25
C ALA A 149 1.45 14.22 4.43
N ASN A 150 1.50 13.31 5.41
CA ASN A 150 2.61 12.38 5.59
C ASN A 150 2.73 11.48 4.37
N LYS A 151 1.64 10.86 3.92
CA LYS A 151 1.66 10.01 2.73
C LYS A 151 2.11 10.76 1.49
N VAL A 152 1.65 11.99 1.28
CA VAL A 152 2.10 12.83 0.16
C VAL A 152 3.62 13.06 0.22
N THR A 153 4.14 13.35 1.40
CA THR A 153 5.58 13.57 1.59
C THR A 153 6.36 12.28 1.34
N ASP A 154 5.84 11.15 1.81
CA ASP A 154 6.43 9.83 1.56
C ASP A 154 6.49 9.52 0.07
N LEU A 155 5.38 9.71 -0.66
CA LEU A 155 5.31 9.53 -2.10
C LEU A 155 6.34 10.42 -2.82
N LEU A 156 6.45 11.70 -2.44
CA LEU A 156 7.44 12.61 -3.04
C LEU A 156 8.89 12.17 -2.79
N LEU A 157 9.19 11.61 -1.62
CA LEU A 157 10.50 11.07 -1.30
C LEU A 157 10.79 9.78 -2.07
N ILE A 158 9.80 8.90 -2.23
CA ILE A 158 9.93 7.68 -3.03
C ILE A 158 10.13 8.02 -4.52
N ASN A 159 9.42 9.03 -5.04
CA ASN A 159 9.61 9.52 -6.40
C ASN A 159 11.02 10.11 -6.61
N ASP A 160 11.67 10.62 -5.55
CA ASP A 160 13.09 11.02 -5.55
C ASP A 160 14.06 9.84 -5.35
N GLY A 161 13.55 8.60 -5.24
CA GLY A 161 14.34 7.40 -5.01
C GLY A 161 14.88 7.25 -3.59
N ARG A 162 14.23 7.90 -2.61
CA ARG A 162 14.56 7.78 -1.19
C ARG A 162 13.61 6.81 -0.50
N ASP A 163 14.19 6.00 0.39
CA ASP A 163 13.40 5.13 1.26
C ASP A 163 12.74 5.94 2.36
N VAL A 164 11.47 5.60 2.62
CA VAL A 164 10.69 6.09 3.75
C VAL A 164 10.26 4.89 4.59
N CYS A 165 10.37 5.03 5.90
CA CYS A 165 10.36 3.91 6.86
C CYS A 165 9.00 3.17 6.96
N CYS A 166 7.97 3.57 6.21
CA CYS A 166 6.58 3.17 6.48
C CYS A 166 5.68 2.98 5.23
N THR A 167 6.19 2.83 4.00
CA THR A 167 5.30 2.72 2.81
C THR A 167 5.43 1.41 2.02
N SER A 168 4.29 0.81 1.71
CA SER A 168 4.06 0.06 0.47
C SER A 168 4.41 0.94 -0.74
N GLN A 169 5.20 0.40 -1.67
CA GLN A 169 5.72 1.12 -2.84
C GLN A 169 4.59 1.78 -3.66
N PRO A 170 4.82 2.96 -4.27
CA PRO A 170 3.86 3.57 -5.18
C PRO A 170 3.66 2.68 -6.41
N TYR A 171 2.42 2.60 -6.86
CA TYR A 171 1.92 1.63 -7.83
C TYR A 171 2.32 1.97 -9.28
N ASN A 172 2.79 3.20 -9.54
CA ASN A 172 3.29 3.59 -10.87
C ASN A 172 4.70 4.19 -10.82
N ALA A 173 5.73 3.33 -10.77
CA ALA A 173 7.06 3.69 -11.24
C ALA A 173 7.21 3.23 -12.71
N ALA A 174 7.20 4.18 -13.65
CA ALA A 174 7.55 3.89 -15.04
C ALA A 174 9.05 3.52 -15.16
N PRO A 175 9.42 2.57 -16.05
CA PRO A 175 10.80 2.11 -16.21
C PRO A 175 11.61 3.17 -16.98
N GLY A 176 12.44 3.93 -16.28
CA GLY A 176 13.01 5.14 -16.88
C GLY A 176 14.28 5.73 -16.29
N ALA A 177 15.18 4.94 -15.69
CA ALA A 177 16.58 5.33 -15.55
C ALA A 177 17.47 4.07 -15.50
N ILE A 178 17.92 3.65 -16.68
CA ILE A 178 18.96 2.62 -16.82
C ILE A 178 20.26 3.22 -16.29
N ALA A 179 20.57 2.93 -15.03
CA ALA A 179 21.92 2.98 -14.51
C ALA A 179 22.46 1.54 -14.48
N GLN A 180 23.59 1.33 -15.15
CA GLN A 180 24.18 0.04 -15.42
C GLN A 180 24.66 -0.68 -14.14
N ALA A 181 24.30 -1.96 -14.05
CA ALA A 181 25.06 -3.07 -13.47
C ALA A 181 25.66 -2.90 -12.06
N SER A 182 24.82 -3.16 -11.06
CA SER A 182 25.15 -4.08 -9.97
C SER A 182 23.94 -5.00 -9.77
N ASP A 183 24.12 -6.29 -10.04
CA ASP A 183 23.08 -7.35 -10.20
C ASP A 183 22.38 -7.75 -8.88
N GLY A 184 21.95 -6.76 -8.09
CA GLY A 184 21.28 -7.02 -6.83
C GLY A 184 20.35 -5.91 -6.39
N PHE A 185 19.30 -6.30 -5.66
CA PHE A 185 18.34 -5.39 -5.05
C PHE A 185 18.40 -5.50 -3.53
N VAL A 186 18.06 -4.41 -2.84
CA VAL A 186 18.22 -4.31 -1.38
C VAL A 186 17.27 -5.27 -0.66
N VAL A 187 17.79 -5.94 0.37
CA VAL A 187 16.99 -6.74 1.30
C VAL A 187 16.23 -5.78 2.23
N PRO A 188 14.88 -5.85 2.32
CA PRO A 188 14.13 -5.03 3.24
C PRO A 188 14.56 -5.24 4.70
N ALA A 189 14.53 -4.17 5.50
CA ALA A 189 15.00 -4.20 6.89
C ALA A 189 14.24 -5.23 7.74
N GLU A 190 12.94 -5.41 7.48
CA GLU A 190 12.07 -6.39 8.14
C GLU A 190 12.52 -7.82 7.86
N ALA A 191 13.11 -8.05 6.70
CA ALA A 191 13.65 -9.33 6.29
C ALA A 191 15.10 -9.52 6.76
N GLU A 192 15.89 -8.48 7.00
CA GLU A 192 17.32 -8.58 7.28
C GLU A 192 17.63 -9.42 8.54
N ALA A 193 16.82 -9.26 9.59
CA ALA A 193 16.96 -9.99 10.84
C ALA A 193 16.45 -11.44 10.79
N TRP A 194 15.69 -11.80 9.76
CA TRP A 194 15.17 -13.15 9.61
C TRP A 194 16.30 -14.14 9.29
N ALA A 195 16.16 -15.35 9.85
CA ALA A 195 17.04 -16.47 9.59
C ALA A 195 16.18 -17.68 9.20
N ARG A 196 16.69 -18.45 8.25
CA ARG A 196 16.07 -19.70 7.83
C ARG A 196 15.89 -20.63 9.04
N PRO A 197 14.71 -21.25 9.25
CA PRO A 197 14.51 -22.14 10.38
C PRO A 197 15.33 -23.44 10.23
N ASP A 198 16.06 -23.80 11.29
CA ASP A 198 17.04 -24.91 11.26
C ASP A 198 16.40 -26.29 11.50
N SER A 199 15.34 -26.35 12.32
CA SER A 199 14.67 -27.60 12.67
C SER A 199 13.40 -27.83 11.86
N SER A 200 12.97 -29.08 11.69
CA SER A 200 11.70 -29.40 11.03
C SER A 200 10.52 -28.75 11.74
N PHE A 201 10.56 -28.69 13.08
CA PHE A 201 9.50 -28.05 13.87
C PHE A 201 9.40 -26.55 13.59
N ASP A 202 10.53 -25.84 13.56
CA ASP A 202 10.54 -24.40 13.31
C ASP A 202 10.10 -24.08 11.86
N ARG A 203 10.40 -24.97 10.91
CA ARG A 203 9.94 -24.83 9.52
C ARG A 203 8.42 -25.01 9.41
N TYR A 204 7.84 -26.01 10.06
CA TYR A 204 6.37 -26.13 10.14
C TYR A 204 5.73 -24.93 10.85
N GLN A 205 6.32 -24.44 11.94
CA GLN A 205 5.83 -23.25 12.63
C GLN A 205 5.89 -22.00 11.74
N PHE A 206 6.95 -21.86 10.94
CA PHE A 206 7.09 -20.78 9.96
C PHE A 206 6.03 -20.87 8.86
N LEU A 207 5.83 -22.04 8.26
CA LEU A 207 4.78 -22.26 7.24
C LEU A 207 3.38 -21.97 7.81
N GLN A 208 3.11 -22.34 9.05
CA GLN A 208 1.86 -22.01 9.74
C GLN A 208 1.67 -20.50 9.88
N GLN A 209 2.69 -19.78 10.36
CA GLN A 209 2.60 -18.33 10.52
C GLN A 209 2.46 -17.62 9.19
N LEU A 210 3.12 -18.13 8.15
CA LEU A 210 3.03 -17.65 6.78
C LEU A 210 1.58 -17.77 6.31
N ILE A 211 0.99 -18.97 6.32
CA ILE A 211 -0.36 -19.19 5.78
C ILE A 211 -1.46 -18.48 6.59
N ASP A 212 -1.25 -18.31 7.91
CA ASP A 212 -2.14 -17.55 8.79
C ASP A 212 -2.06 -16.02 8.57
N GLY A 213 -1.19 -15.54 7.66
CA GLY A 213 -1.00 -14.11 7.41
C GLY A 213 -0.28 -13.37 8.56
N ARG A 214 0.47 -14.08 9.40
CA ARG A 214 1.20 -13.50 10.55
C ARG A 214 2.67 -13.22 10.26
N THR A 215 3.17 -13.66 9.12
CA THR A 215 4.53 -13.40 8.67
C THR A 215 4.55 -12.16 7.78
N HIS A 216 5.50 -11.26 8.01
CA HIS A 216 5.65 -10.05 7.20
C HIS A 216 5.98 -10.41 5.74
N PRO A 217 5.38 -9.76 4.72
CA PRO A 217 5.59 -10.06 3.30
C PRO A 217 7.07 -10.17 2.90
N ALA A 218 7.90 -9.20 3.31
CA ALA A 218 9.34 -9.22 3.00
C ALA A 218 10.08 -10.47 3.54
N VAL A 219 9.62 -11.05 4.65
CA VAL A 219 10.20 -12.30 5.18
C VAL A 219 9.80 -13.50 4.33
N ILE A 220 8.58 -13.51 3.81
CA ILE A 220 8.09 -14.52 2.87
C ILE A 220 8.91 -14.45 1.59
N ASP A 221 9.03 -13.26 1.01
CA ASP A 221 9.82 -13.01 -0.20
C ASP A 221 11.26 -13.47 -0.01
N ARG A 222 11.87 -13.13 1.13
CA ARG A 222 13.22 -13.60 1.46
C ARG A 222 13.34 -15.11 1.48
N ALA A 223 12.42 -15.81 2.14
CA ALA A 223 12.45 -17.26 2.23
C ALA A 223 12.35 -17.92 0.85
N VAL A 224 11.48 -17.38 -0.02
CA VAL A 224 11.29 -17.88 -1.39
C VAL A 224 12.50 -17.56 -2.26
N LEU A 225 13.01 -16.33 -2.24
CA LEU A 225 14.19 -15.93 -3.00
C LEU A 225 15.43 -16.77 -2.63
N GLU A 226 15.69 -16.98 -1.33
CA GLU A 226 16.80 -17.85 -0.89
C GLU A 226 16.60 -19.30 -1.37
N SER A 227 15.37 -19.79 -1.47
CA SER A 227 15.10 -21.13 -2.03
C SER A 227 15.30 -21.22 -3.55
N LEU A 228 15.17 -20.09 -4.26
CA LEU A 228 15.42 -19.97 -5.70
C LEU A 228 16.90 -19.78 -6.04
N GLY A 229 17.77 -19.66 -5.02
CA GLY A 229 19.21 -19.50 -5.19
C GLY A 229 19.72 -18.06 -5.09
N TYR A 230 18.88 -17.11 -4.67
CA TYR A 230 19.37 -15.78 -4.32
C TYR A 230 20.18 -15.83 -3.02
N GLU A 231 21.34 -15.17 -3.01
CA GLU A 231 22.19 -15.07 -1.83
C GLU A 231 22.13 -13.67 -1.23
N VAL A 232 22.04 -13.56 0.09
CA VAL A 232 22.12 -12.26 0.77
C VAL A 232 23.58 -11.88 1.00
N ARG A 233 24.04 -10.82 0.33
CA ARG A 233 25.35 -10.21 0.56
C ARG A 233 25.22 -8.99 1.46
N LYS A 234 25.93 -8.99 2.58
CA LYS A 234 26.00 -7.82 3.46
C LYS A 234 26.93 -6.78 2.88
N GLY A 235 26.38 -5.63 2.48
CA GLY A 235 27.12 -4.44 2.11
C GLY A 235 27.53 -3.61 3.33
N ALA A 236 28.15 -2.46 3.07
CA ALA A 236 28.54 -1.52 4.12
C ALA A 236 27.31 -0.82 4.77
N ASP A 237 26.30 -0.51 3.95
CA ASP A 237 25.12 0.26 4.36
C ASP A 237 23.82 -0.55 4.34
N SER A 238 23.74 -1.60 3.51
CA SER A 238 22.56 -2.46 3.41
C SER A 238 22.91 -3.87 2.91
N ALA A 239 22.06 -4.84 3.23
CA ALA A 239 22.10 -6.17 2.64
C ALA A 239 21.46 -6.15 1.24
N VAL A 240 22.01 -6.92 0.31
CA VAL A 240 21.58 -6.97 -1.10
C VAL A 240 21.42 -8.42 -1.52
N TYR A 241 20.34 -8.73 -2.24
CA TYR A 241 20.15 -10.01 -2.91
C TYR A 241 21.05 -10.10 -4.14
N ASP A 242 21.79 -11.18 -4.25
CA ASP A 242 22.62 -11.52 -5.39
C ASP A 242 21.99 -12.71 -6.12
N SER A 243 21.74 -12.54 -7.41
CA SER A 243 21.09 -13.57 -8.24
C SER A 243 22.09 -14.58 -8.85
N SER A 244 23.37 -14.55 -8.48
CA SER A 244 24.39 -15.39 -9.13
C SER A 244 24.20 -16.89 -8.91
N GLY A 245 23.45 -17.29 -7.86
CA GLY A 245 23.08 -18.67 -7.59
C GLY A 245 21.74 -19.12 -8.18
N VAL A 246 21.00 -18.22 -8.84
CA VAL A 246 19.70 -18.51 -9.44
C VAL A 246 19.90 -19.33 -10.70
N THR A 247 19.26 -20.50 -10.76
CA THR A 247 19.41 -21.45 -11.88
C THR A 247 18.29 -21.37 -12.90
N ASP A 248 17.13 -20.83 -12.52
CA ASP A 248 15.98 -20.67 -13.40
C ASP A 248 15.91 -19.23 -13.90
N ASP A 249 16.02 -19.04 -15.21
CA ASP A 249 16.02 -17.71 -15.83
C ASP A 249 14.69 -16.96 -15.60
N ARG A 250 13.57 -17.66 -15.36
CA ARG A 250 12.28 -17.03 -15.05
C ARG A 250 12.29 -16.33 -13.70
N ALA A 251 13.10 -16.84 -12.76
CA ALA A 251 13.25 -16.26 -11.44
C ALA A 251 14.16 -15.03 -11.42
N LEU A 252 14.91 -14.76 -12.50
CA LEU A 252 15.80 -13.61 -12.59
C LEU A 252 15.00 -12.30 -12.64
N GLY A 253 15.32 -11.38 -11.72
CA GLY A 253 14.70 -10.06 -11.67
C GLY A 253 13.40 -10.00 -10.86
N ILE A 254 12.93 -11.14 -10.34
CA ILE A 254 11.84 -11.15 -9.35
C ILE A 254 12.35 -10.52 -8.05
N LYS A 255 11.60 -9.53 -7.54
CA LYS A 255 11.96 -8.78 -6.32
C LYS A 255 11.12 -9.13 -5.11
N GLY A 256 10.02 -9.84 -5.32
CA GLY A 256 9.06 -10.26 -4.29
C GLY A 256 7.89 -10.98 -4.95
N PHE A 257 7.15 -11.72 -4.13
CA PHE A 257 6.01 -12.54 -4.54
C PHE A 257 4.73 -12.00 -3.91
N MET A 258 4.80 -11.58 -2.65
CA MET A 258 3.65 -11.01 -1.96
C MET A 258 3.24 -9.67 -2.58
N GLY A 259 1.99 -9.58 -3.04
CA GLY A 259 1.46 -8.39 -3.73
C GLY A 259 1.83 -8.29 -5.21
N ASN A 260 2.43 -9.33 -5.79
CA ASN A 260 2.77 -9.38 -7.22
C ASN A 260 2.24 -10.68 -7.85
N GLU A 261 1.06 -10.60 -8.46
CA GLU A 261 0.38 -11.74 -9.09
C GLU A 261 1.27 -12.42 -10.15
N ASP A 262 1.90 -11.64 -11.03
CA ASP A 262 2.79 -12.18 -12.09
C ASP A 262 3.93 -13.02 -11.50
N SER A 263 4.53 -12.57 -10.39
CA SER A 263 5.62 -13.28 -9.73
C SER A 263 5.13 -14.56 -9.03
N CYS A 264 3.92 -14.52 -8.46
CA CYS A 264 3.26 -15.71 -7.91
C CYS A 264 2.86 -16.71 -9.00
N GLU A 265 2.39 -16.26 -10.16
CA GLU A 265 2.10 -17.13 -11.31
C GLU A 265 3.39 -17.80 -11.80
N ILE A 266 4.50 -17.07 -11.93
CA ILE A 266 5.80 -17.66 -12.27
C ILE A 266 6.21 -18.72 -11.23
N LEU A 267 6.03 -18.44 -9.94
CA LEU A 267 6.35 -19.40 -8.87
C LEU A 267 5.48 -20.65 -8.93
N GLN A 268 4.19 -20.49 -9.25
CA GLN A 268 3.26 -21.60 -9.44
C GLN A 268 3.66 -22.46 -10.64
N ASP A 269 3.98 -21.85 -11.79
CA ASP A 269 4.46 -22.57 -12.98
C ASP A 269 5.73 -23.38 -12.67
N MET A 270 6.67 -22.77 -11.91
CA MET A 270 7.89 -23.45 -11.47
C MET A 270 7.60 -24.61 -10.51
N LEU A 271 6.62 -24.45 -9.61
CA LEU A 271 6.19 -25.49 -8.69
C LEU A 271 5.61 -26.69 -9.44
N GLU A 272 4.71 -26.44 -10.39
CA GLU A 272 4.06 -27.46 -11.21
C GLU A 272 5.10 -28.27 -11.99
N GLU A 273 6.04 -27.60 -12.65
CA GLU A 273 7.14 -28.25 -13.37
C GLU A 273 8.01 -29.11 -12.41
N SER A 274 8.34 -28.58 -11.23
CA SER A 274 9.11 -29.32 -10.22
C SER A 274 8.37 -30.56 -9.67
N LEU A 275 7.05 -30.49 -9.57
CA LEU A 275 6.19 -31.60 -9.15
C LEU A 275 6.13 -32.69 -10.23
N GLU A 276 5.93 -32.28 -11.49
CA GLU A 276 5.91 -33.17 -12.64
C GLU A 276 7.23 -33.96 -12.78
N GLU A 277 8.38 -33.31 -12.56
CA GLU A 277 9.70 -33.97 -12.57
C GLU A 277 9.80 -35.10 -11.53
N GLN A 278 9.09 -34.98 -10.41
CA GLN A 278 9.04 -35.99 -9.35
C GLN A 278 7.83 -36.93 -9.47
N ASN A 279 7.06 -36.83 -10.57
CA ASN A 279 5.82 -37.57 -10.80
C ASN A 279 4.82 -37.41 -9.63
N LYS A 280 4.63 -36.17 -9.21
CA LYS A 280 3.64 -35.73 -8.23
C LYS A 280 2.73 -34.68 -8.85
N ASP A 281 1.56 -34.49 -8.25
CA ASP A 281 0.59 -33.48 -8.65
C ASP A 281 0.43 -32.43 -7.55
N GLU A 282 -0.12 -31.26 -7.89
CA GLU A 282 -0.40 -30.22 -6.89
C GLU A 282 -1.38 -30.72 -5.80
N GLU A 283 -2.28 -31.64 -6.16
CA GLU A 283 -3.21 -32.30 -5.23
C GLU A 283 -2.48 -33.02 -4.09
N ASP A 284 -1.24 -33.49 -4.29
CA ASP A 284 -0.45 -34.15 -3.26
C ASP A 284 -0.04 -33.18 -2.13
N LEU A 285 -0.09 -31.86 -2.38
CA LEU A 285 0.23 -30.82 -1.40
C LEU A 285 -1.00 -30.30 -0.65
N VAL A 286 -2.22 -30.65 -1.08
CA VAL A 286 -3.46 -30.22 -0.40
C VAL A 286 -3.51 -30.66 1.06
N PRO A 287 -3.15 -31.91 1.44
CA PRO A 287 -3.16 -32.34 2.84
C PRO A 287 -2.24 -31.51 3.74
N LEU A 288 -1.14 -30.96 3.20
CA LEU A 288 -0.26 -30.06 3.95
C LEU A 288 -1.00 -28.76 4.29
N VAL A 289 -1.60 -28.11 3.29
CA VAL A 289 -2.29 -26.83 3.49
C VAL A 289 -3.49 -27.01 4.42
N GLU A 290 -4.22 -28.11 4.28
CA GLU A 290 -5.32 -28.48 5.18
C GLU A 290 -4.84 -28.74 6.62
N ALA A 291 -3.68 -29.39 6.79
CA ALA A 291 -3.11 -29.61 8.12
C ALA A 291 -2.67 -28.31 8.80
N LEU A 292 -2.24 -27.31 8.04
CA LEU A 292 -1.87 -26.01 8.57
C LEU A 292 -3.11 -25.16 8.91
N VAL A 293 -4.00 -24.92 7.95
CA VAL A 293 -5.10 -23.94 8.10
C VAL A 293 -6.37 -24.57 8.69
N GLY A 294 -6.55 -25.87 8.48
CA GLY A 294 -7.79 -26.59 8.71
C GLY A 294 -8.72 -26.55 7.49
N GLU A 295 -9.33 -27.70 7.18
CA GLU A 295 -10.20 -27.92 6.00
C GLU A 295 -11.31 -26.87 5.86
N ALA A 296 -11.97 -26.52 6.96
CA ALA A 296 -13.09 -25.56 6.94
C ALA A 296 -12.66 -24.14 6.57
N ALA A 297 -11.51 -23.68 7.09
CA ALA A 297 -10.97 -22.36 6.82
C ALA A 297 -10.39 -22.28 5.40
N LEU A 298 -9.72 -23.33 4.94
CA LEU A 298 -9.26 -23.44 3.56
C LEU A 298 -10.42 -23.33 2.57
N ARG A 299 -11.53 -24.05 2.82
CA ARG A 299 -12.72 -23.96 1.96
C ARG A 299 -13.30 -22.55 1.93
N MET A 300 -13.40 -21.88 3.07
CA MET A 300 -13.91 -20.50 3.14
C MET A 300 -13.03 -19.53 2.34
N ALA A 301 -11.70 -19.58 2.52
CA ALA A 301 -10.79 -18.72 1.77
C ALA A 301 -10.91 -18.90 0.24
N LYS A 302 -11.07 -20.15 -0.21
CA LYS A 302 -11.28 -20.48 -1.63
C LYS A 302 -12.65 -20.00 -2.16
N GLU A 303 -13.71 -20.11 -1.35
CA GLU A 303 -15.04 -19.62 -1.72
C GLU A 303 -15.12 -18.09 -1.78
N GLU A 304 -14.39 -17.40 -0.91
CA GLU A 304 -14.32 -15.94 -0.86
C GLU A 304 -13.40 -15.35 -1.94
N GLY A 305 -12.51 -16.16 -2.51
CA GLY A 305 -11.56 -15.70 -3.53
C GLY A 305 -10.48 -14.78 -2.95
N ASP A 306 -10.02 -15.08 -1.73
CA ASP A 306 -8.97 -14.31 -1.07
C ASP A 306 -7.63 -14.46 -1.83
N VAL A 307 -7.30 -13.45 -2.62
CA VAL A 307 -6.09 -13.41 -3.46
C VAL A 307 -4.82 -13.47 -2.62
N ASP A 308 -4.82 -12.80 -1.46
CA ASP A 308 -3.68 -12.77 -0.55
C ASP A 308 -3.46 -14.13 0.13
N PHE A 309 -4.55 -14.84 0.46
CA PHE A 309 -4.47 -16.24 0.86
C PHE A 309 -3.92 -17.13 -0.27
N ALA A 310 -4.38 -16.95 -1.50
CA ALA A 310 -3.91 -17.73 -2.64
C ALA A 310 -2.40 -17.55 -2.86
N MET A 311 -1.87 -16.32 -2.81
CA MET A 311 -0.44 -16.05 -2.90
C MET A 311 0.37 -16.75 -1.80
N ARG A 312 -0.14 -16.71 -0.56
CA ARG A 312 0.47 -17.45 0.56
C ARG A 312 0.43 -18.95 0.35
N GLU A 313 -0.67 -19.49 -0.18
CA GLU A 313 -0.82 -20.92 -0.49
C GLU A 313 0.28 -21.38 -1.47
N VAL A 314 0.53 -20.61 -2.54
CA VAL A 314 1.62 -20.88 -3.51
C VAL A 314 2.99 -20.86 -2.81
N CYS A 315 3.27 -19.82 -2.02
CA CYS A 315 4.56 -19.70 -1.32
C CYS A 315 4.79 -20.87 -0.35
N VAL A 316 3.77 -21.32 0.40
CA VAL A 316 3.87 -22.46 1.31
C VAL A 316 4.17 -23.75 0.56
N LYS A 317 3.43 -24.01 -0.52
CA LYS A 317 3.65 -25.20 -1.35
C LYS A 317 5.07 -25.22 -1.91
N TRP A 318 5.53 -24.12 -2.48
CA TRP A 318 6.90 -23.97 -2.97
C TRP A 318 7.95 -24.20 -1.88
N LEU A 319 7.83 -23.51 -0.75
CA LEU A 319 8.81 -23.60 0.33
C LEU A 319 8.89 -25.01 0.91
N HIS A 320 7.74 -25.69 1.08
CA HIS A 320 7.72 -27.07 1.55
C HIS A 320 8.36 -28.02 0.53
N PHE A 321 7.94 -27.92 -0.74
CA PHE A 321 8.31 -28.90 -1.76
C PHE A 321 9.72 -28.69 -2.32
N ALA A 322 10.01 -27.49 -2.80
CA ALA A 322 11.28 -27.13 -3.44
C ALA A 322 12.25 -26.47 -2.44
N GLY A 323 11.73 -25.65 -1.54
CA GLY A 323 12.55 -24.91 -0.57
C GLY A 323 13.12 -25.76 0.56
N GLY A 324 12.60 -26.97 0.79
CA GLY A 324 13.06 -27.88 1.85
C GLY A 324 12.65 -27.45 3.26
N TYR A 325 11.46 -26.86 3.39
CA TYR A 325 10.84 -26.49 4.67
C TYR A 325 10.06 -27.63 5.30
#